data_AF-A0A1I7UTR0-F1
#
_entry.id   AF-A0A1I7UTR0-F1
#
_cell.length_a   1.000
_cell.length_b   1.000
_cell.length_c   1.000
_cell.angle_alpha   90.00
_cell.angle_beta   90.00
_cell.angle_gamma   90.00
#
_symmetry.space_group_name_H-M   'P 1'
#
loop_
_entity.id
_entity.type
_entity.pdbx_description
1 polymer ?
#
loop_
_entity_poly.entity_id
_entity_poly.type
_entity_poly.pdbx_seq_one_letter_code
_entity_poly.pdbx_strand_id
1 'polypeptide(L)'
;MFPLFDFFKLSERLRAHLKTHHYIIPQQIVVRLSRFPQIAPQARPHVTYKDLSFSTFPDDFVYTPPRPFKVKQFCVRDSANWFKLENFMNCLQINLGYGRNYRTPQSWNTFFRNWIDSDARLGYLWCSNIVVTEFPQIIEGLSNEGIQQQGTDEWIEVKRRDGSEYFIGRTGDDMYILTKQSHLRRFPRQQ
;
A
#
# COMPACT_ATOMS: atom_id res chain seq x y z
N MET A 1 24.64 -2.92 0.39
CA MET A 1 24.21 -4.32 0.62
C MET A 1 23.59 -4.40 2.02
N PHE A 2 22.32 -4.02 2.21
CA PHE A 2 21.58 -4.15 3.50
C PHE A 2 20.08 -3.92 3.22
N PRO A 3 19.24 -4.98 3.24
CA PRO A 3 17.95 -4.91 3.96
C PRO A 3 17.44 -6.24 4.56
N LEU A 4 18.15 -7.37 4.39
CA LEU A 4 17.67 -8.70 4.83
C LEU A 4 17.65 -8.83 6.36
N PHE A 5 18.67 -8.30 7.03
CA PHE A 5 18.87 -8.46 8.48
C PHE A 5 17.79 -7.76 9.32
N ASP A 6 17.26 -6.64 8.85
CA ASP A 6 16.28 -5.86 9.60
C ASP A 6 14.86 -6.43 9.51
N PHE A 7 14.52 -7.11 8.42
CA PHE A 7 13.27 -7.89 8.36
C PHE A 7 13.33 -9.09 9.29
N PHE A 8 14.47 -9.79 9.35
CA PHE A 8 14.65 -10.83 10.36
C PHE A 8 14.54 -10.26 11.78
N LYS A 9 15.17 -9.12 12.08
CA LYS A 9 14.97 -8.44 13.37
C LYS A 9 13.53 -8.05 13.63
N LEU A 10 12.77 -7.61 12.62
CA LEU A 10 11.34 -7.38 12.76
C LEU A 10 10.63 -8.68 13.11
N SER A 11 10.84 -9.75 12.34
CA SER A 11 10.23 -11.05 12.61
C SER A 11 10.61 -11.62 13.98
N GLU A 12 11.85 -11.41 14.44
CA GLU A 12 12.32 -11.83 15.77
C GLU A 12 11.79 -10.92 16.89
N ARG A 13 11.71 -9.59 16.69
CA ARG A 13 11.05 -8.67 17.63
C ARG A 13 9.57 -8.98 17.75
N LEU A 14 8.90 -9.24 16.63
CA LEU A 14 7.51 -9.66 16.58
C LEU A 14 7.34 -11.01 17.28
N ARG A 15 8.21 -11.98 17.02
CA ARG A 15 8.20 -13.28 17.71
C ARG A 15 8.46 -13.13 19.22
N ALA A 16 9.36 -12.25 19.64
CA ALA A 16 9.65 -12.00 21.05
C ALA A 16 8.48 -11.32 21.76
N HIS A 17 7.89 -10.28 21.15
CA HIS A 17 6.74 -9.57 21.69
C HIS A 17 5.50 -10.49 21.79
N LEU A 18 5.26 -11.31 20.76
CA LEU A 18 4.16 -12.29 20.75
C LEU A 18 4.40 -13.50 21.68
N LYS A 19 5.62 -13.75 22.16
CA LYS A 19 5.88 -14.75 23.22
C LYS A 19 5.51 -14.24 24.61
N THR A 20 5.54 -12.93 24.82
CA THR A 20 5.22 -12.32 26.13
C THR A 20 3.73 -12.17 26.41
N HIS A 21 2.88 -12.34 25.39
CA HIS A 21 1.43 -12.24 25.48
C HIS A 21 0.83 -13.47 24.79
N HIS A 22 -0.08 -14.19 25.44
CA HIS A 22 -0.65 -15.44 24.92
C HIS A 22 -1.53 -15.22 23.68
N TYR A 23 -0.91 -15.06 22.51
CA TYR A 23 -1.60 -14.98 21.22
C TYR A 23 -1.39 -16.26 20.41
N ILE A 24 -2.48 -16.84 19.91
CA ILE A 24 -2.43 -17.93 18.92
C ILE A 24 -2.07 -17.30 17.58
N ILE A 25 -0.82 -17.48 17.14
CA ILE A 25 -0.41 -17.12 15.79
C ILE A 25 -0.79 -18.30 14.87
N PRO A 26 -1.68 -18.14 13.89
CA PRO A 26 -1.78 -19.11 12.81
C PRO A 26 -0.41 -19.14 12.13
N GLN A 27 0.24 -20.30 12.13
CA GLN A 27 1.55 -20.49 11.51
C GLN A 27 1.48 -20.06 10.05
N GLN A 28 2.04 -18.89 9.72
CA GLN A 28 2.84 -18.58 8.53
C GLN A 28 2.85 -17.08 8.24
N ILE A 29 3.94 -16.41 8.62
CA ILE A 29 4.41 -15.25 7.87
C ILE A 29 5.13 -15.84 6.64
N VAL A 30 4.42 -15.99 5.51
CA VAL A 30 5.07 -16.45 4.27
C VAL A 30 5.76 -15.25 3.64
N VAL A 31 7.04 -15.07 3.94
CA VAL A 31 7.91 -14.21 3.14
C VAL A 31 8.23 -14.97 1.85
N ARG A 32 7.43 -14.78 0.79
CA ARG A 32 7.73 -15.41 -0.49
C ARG A 32 8.79 -14.57 -1.21
N LEU A 33 10.06 -14.87 -0.95
CA LEU A 33 11.16 -14.43 -1.80
C LEU A 33 11.04 -15.14 -3.15
N SER A 34 10.54 -14.46 -4.18
CA SER A 34 10.67 -14.98 -5.54
C SER A 34 12.16 -15.01 -5.89
N ARG A 35 12.78 -16.20 -5.86
CA ARG A 35 14.11 -16.40 -6.44
C ARG A 35 14.01 -16.10 -7.93
N PHE A 36 14.68 -15.05 -8.39
CA PHE A 36 14.93 -14.87 -9.82
C PHE A 36 16.07 -15.81 -10.24
N PRO A 37 16.05 -16.38 -11.46
CA PRO A 37 17.22 -17.04 -12.03
C PRO A 37 18.39 -16.05 -12.08
N GLN A 38 19.61 -16.54 -11.85
CA GLN A 38 20.84 -15.74 -11.88
C GLN A 38 20.95 -15.01 -13.23
N ILE A 39 20.76 -13.69 -13.25
CA ILE A 39 21.06 -12.85 -14.41
C ILE A 39 22.00 -11.74 -13.95
N ALA A 40 23.18 -11.73 -14.57
CA ALA A 40 24.21 -10.70 -14.70
C ALA A 40 24.65 -9.89 -13.43
N PRO A 41 25.96 -9.75 -13.18
CA PRO A 41 26.53 -9.06 -12.00
C PRO A 41 26.30 -7.53 -11.94
N GLN A 42 25.49 -6.94 -12.83
CA GLN A 42 25.16 -5.51 -12.81
C GLN A 42 23.68 -5.22 -12.46
N ALA A 43 22.85 -6.24 -12.25
CA ALA A 43 21.47 -6.05 -11.82
C ALA A 43 21.40 -5.77 -10.31
N ARG A 44 20.98 -4.56 -9.91
CA ARG A 44 20.66 -4.28 -8.49
C ARG A 44 19.59 -5.29 -8.04
N PRO A 45 19.80 -6.01 -6.92
CA PRO A 45 18.87 -7.04 -6.46
C PRO A 45 17.50 -6.42 -6.23
N HIS A 46 16.54 -6.75 -7.09
CA HIS A 46 15.14 -6.44 -6.91
C HIS A 46 14.56 -7.44 -5.93
N VAL A 47 14.66 -7.15 -4.65
CA VAL A 47 14.06 -8.02 -3.64
C VAL A 47 12.56 -7.80 -3.66
N THR A 48 11.84 -8.81 -4.13
CA THR A 48 10.38 -8.86 -4.05
C THR A 48 10.05 -9.55 -2.73
N TYR A 49 9.67 -8.76 -1.73
CA TYR A 49 9.08 -9.28 -0.51
C TYR A 49 7.57 -9.31 -0.72
N LYS A 50 7.00 -10.51 -0.79
CA LYS A 50 5.57 -10.67 -0.50
C LYS A 50 5.50 -11.07 0.96
N ASP A 51 5.19 -10.10 1.80
CA ASP A 51 4.86 -10.36 3.19
C ASP A 51 3.34 -10.57 3.29
N LEU A 52 2.95 -11.62 3.98
CA LEU A 52 1.58 -12.02 4.25
C LEU A 52 1.50 -12.15 5.76
N SER A 53 1.38 -11.02 6.45
CA SER A 53 1.23 -10.99 7.90
C SER A 53 -0.23 -11.30 8.25
N PHE A 54 -0.51 -12.52 8.74
CA PHE A 54 -1.78 -12.89 9.38
C PHE A 54 -1.79 -12.57 10.89
N SER A 55 -1.07 -11.53 11.29
CA SER A 55 -0.83 -11.21 12.69
C SER A 55 -1.69 -10.04 13.14
N THR A 56 -2.50 -10.27 14.16
CA THR A 56 -3.07 -9.21 14.99
C THR A 56 -1.95 -8.63 15.86
N PHE A 57 -1.63 -7.37 15.63
CA PHE A 57 -0.76 -6.59 16.51
C PHE A 57 -1.61 -5.83 17.52
N PRO A 58 -1.07 -5.53 18.72
CA PRO A 58 -1.68 -4.56 19.62
C PRO A 58 -1.96 -3.23 18.91
N ASP A 59 -3.03 -2.53 19.30
CA ASP A 59 -3.44 -1.28 18.66
C ASP A 59 -2.41 -0.16 18.83
N ASP A 60 -1.53 -0.24 19.83
CA ASP A 60 -0.44 0.70 20.09
C ASP A 60 0.87 0.34 19.37
N PHE A 61 0.96 -0.82 18.72
CA PHE A 61 2.16 -1.23 18.00
C PHE A 61 2.31 -0.43 16.70
N VAL A 62 3.44 0.28 16.55
CA VAL A 62 3.76 1.04 15.33
C VAL A 62 5.11 0.60 14.77
N TYR A 63 5.09 -0.07 13.62
CA TYR A 63 6.26 -0.38 12.83
C TYR A 63 6.72 0.83 12.02
N THR A 64 7.99 1.17 12.21
CA THR A 64 8.71 2.15 11.39
C THR A 64 9.82 1.43 10.64
N PRO A 65 9.76 1.32 9.30
CA PRO A 65 10.80 0.63 8.55
C PRO A 65 12.10 1.43 8.54
N PRO A 66 13.26 0.76 8.48
CA PRO A 66 14.55 1.45 8.32
C PRO A 66 14.56 2.22 6.99
N ARG A 67 15.10 3.44 7.02
CA ARG A 67 15.15 4.33 5.84
C ARG A 67 16.51 4.23 5.13
N PRO A 68 16.54 4.14 3.79
CA PRO A 68 15.39 4.11 2.87
C PRO A 68 14.77 2.71 2.75
N PHE A 69 13.46 2.58 2.99
CA PHE A 69 12.72 1.35 2.76
C PHE A 69 12.32 1.25 1.29
N LYS A 70 12.79 0.21 0.60
CA LYS A 70 12.53 -0.01 -0.83
C LYS A 70 12.17 -1.47 -1.06
N VAL A 71 10.90 -1.73 -1.35
CA VAL A 71 10.42 -3.05 -1.77
C VAL A 71 9.55 -2.91 -3.00
N LYS A 72 9.49 -3.95 -3.82
CA LYS A 72 8.64 -3.94 -5.02
C LYS A 72 7.15 -3.96 -4.65
N GLN A 73 6.80 -4.72 -3.64
CA GLN A 73 5.42 -4.89 -3.21
C GLN A 73 5.39 -4.94 -1.69
N PHE A 74 4.39 -4.32 -1.09
CA PHE A 74 4.09 -4.37 0.34
C PHE A 74 2.62 -4.77 0.49
N CYS A 75 2.36 -5.88 1.17
CA CYS A 75 1.01 -6.41 1.34
C CYS A 75 0.69 -6.58 2.82
N VAL A 76 -0.50 -6.16 3.23
CA VAL A 76 -1.03 -6.33 4.58
C VAL A 76 -2.46 -6.80 4.43
N ARG A 77 -2.86 -7.95 5.00
CA ARG A 77 -4.19 -8.53 4.78
C ARG A 77 -5.22 -8.12 5.83
N ASP A 78 -4.81 -8.15 7.09
CA ASP A 78 -5.71 -7.94 8.22
C ASP A 78 -5.68 -6.45 8.62
N SER A 79 -5.20 -6.13 9.83
CA SER A 79 -5.10 -4.75 10.30
C SER A 79 -3.97 -4.01 9.59
N ALA A 80 -4.24 -2.82 9.06
CA ALA A 80 -3.24 -1.92 8.47
C ALA A 80 -2.88 -0.74 9.40
N ASN A 81 -3.20 -0.84 10.69
CA ASN A 81 -3.07 0.28 11.65
C ASN A 81 -1.69 0.35 12.30
N TRP A 82 -0.94 -0.75 12.25
CA TRP A 82 0.38 -0.86 12.87
C TRP A 82 1.50 -0.19 12.09
N PHE A 83 1.21 0.57 11.03
CA PHE A 83 2.23 1.28 10.28
C PHE A 83 1.70 2.59 9.70
N LYS A 84 2.60 3.57 9.57
CA LYS A 84 2.32 4.84 8.88
C LYS A 84 2.52 4.65 7.38
N LEU A 85 1.49 4.89 6.58
CA LEU A 85 1.50 4.60 5.14
C LEU A 85 2.54 5.45 4.39
N GLU A 86 2.82 6.65 4.89
CA GLU A 86 3.83 7.60 4.40
C GLU A 86 5.24 6.99 4.40
N ASN A 87 5.54 6.11 5.36
CA ASN A 87 6.83 5.42 5.42
C ASN A 87 7.03 4.42 4.27
N PHE A 88 5.96 4.06 3.55
CA PHE A 88 5.93 3.04 2.50
C PHE A 88 5.69 3.62 1.10
N MET A 89 5.63 4.95 0.95
CA MET A 89 5.47 5.58 -0.39
C MET A 89 6.57 5.20 -1.39
N ASN A 90 7.74 4.78 -0.91
CA ASN A 90 8.84 4.30 -1.75
C ASN A 90 8.66 2.86 -2.25
N CYS A 91 7.62 2.15 -1.81
CA CYS A 91 7.20 0.88 -2.38
C CYS A 91 6.59 1.12 -3.76
N LEU A 92 6.87 0.24 -4.72
CA LEU A 92 6.23 0.35 -6.04
C LEU A 92 4.74 0.00 -5.98
N GLN A 93 4.38 -0.99 -5.15
CA GLN A 93 3.00 -1.46 -4.99
C GLN A 93 2.66 -1.64 -3.51
N ILE A 94 1.47 -1.19 -3.12
CA ILE A 94 0.90 -1.41 -1.79
C ILE A 94 -0.46 -2.09 -1.96
N ASN A 95 -0.71 -3.16 -1.19
CA ASN A 95 -2.01 -3.82 -1.14
C ASN A 95 -2.43 -3.98 0.33
N LEU A 96 -3.50 -3.31 0.71
CA LEU A 96 -4.12 -3.36 2.02
C LEU A 96 -5.44 -4.15 1.87
N GLY A 97 -5.51 -5.29 2.53
CA GLY A 97 -6.63 -6.23 2.45
C GLY A 97 -7.80 -5.85 3.37
N TYR A 98 -8.67 -6.85 3.58
CA TYR A 98 -10.00 -6.73 4.18
C TYR A 98 -10.04 -6.55 5.70
N GLY A 99 -8.95 -6.24 6.40
CA GLY A 99 -9.08 -5.90 7.82
C GLY A 99 -9.52 -4.46 8.06
N ARG A 100 -9.64 -4.12 9.34
CA ARG A 100 -10.06 -2.78 9.76
C ARG A 100 -8.97 -1.77 9.40
N ASN A 101 -9.35 -0.76 8.63
CA ASN A 101 -8.53 0.41 8.39
C ASN A 101 -9.13 1.58 9.17
N TYR A 102 -8.44 2.03 10.22
CA TYR A 102 -8.91 3.15 11.05
C TYR A 102 -8.47 4.51 10.49
N ARG A 103 -7.95 4.57 9.26
CA ARG A 103 -7.60 5.84 8.61
C ARG A 103 -8.86 6.61 8.29
N THR A 104 -8.91 7.84 8.79
CA THR A 104 -9.99 8.77 8.48
C THR A 104 -9.90 9.28 7.04
N PRO A 105 -10.97 9.84 6.48
CA PRO A 105 -10.93 10.48 5.17
C PRO A 105 -9.83 11.54 5.06
N GLN A 106 -9.63 12.32 6.12
CA GLN A 106 -8.59 13.36 6.18
C GLN A 106 -7.17 12.77 6.15
N SER A 107 -6.95 11.62 6.80
CA SER A 107 -5.66 10.91 6.75
C SER A 107 -5.34 10.45 5.34
N TRP A 108 -6.33 9.91 4.62
CA TRP A 108 -6.17 9.52 3.22
C TRP A 108 -5.92 10.71 2.30
N ASN A 109 -6.68 11.79 2.45
CA ASN A 109 -6.50 13.00 1.67
C ASN A 109 -5.08 13.58 1.85
N THR A 110 -4.61 13.66 3.09
CA THR A 110 -3.25 14.10 3.43
C THR A 110 -2.20 13.19 2.78
N PHE A 111 -2.39 11.87 2.86
CA PHE A 111 -1.51 10.91 2.21
C PHE A 111 -1.44 11.13 0.68
N PHE A 112 -2.58 11.32 0.01
CA PHE A 112 -2.61 11.53 -1.44
C PHE A 112 -1.97 12.83 -1.87
N ARG A 113 -2.20 13.94 -1.16
CA ARG A 113 -1.51 15.22 -1.43
C ARG A 113 0.01 15.05 -1.33
N ASN A 114 0.47 14.45 -0.22
CA ASN A 114 1.89 14.18 -0.01
C ASN A 114 2.47 13.28 -1.10
N TRP A 115 1.73 12.26 -1.54
CA TRP A 115 2.18 11.36 -2.59
C TRP A 115 2.26 12.05 -3.95
N ILE A 116 1.25 12.82 -4.34
CA ILE A 116 1.19 13.59 -5.61
C ILE A 116 2.39 14.53 -5.73
N ASP A 117 2.73 15.22 -4.64
CA ASP A 117 3.84 16.20 -4.57
C ASP A 117 5.23 15.58 -4.36
N SER A 118 5.31 14.29 -4.05
CA SER A 118 6.58 13.61 -3.79
C SER A 118 7.25 13.07 -5.05
N ASP A 119 8.53 12.68 -4.93
CA ASP A 119 9.25 11.86 -5.94
C ASP A 119 9.11 10.34 -5.66
N ALA A 120 8.12 9.95 -4.86
CA ALA A 120 7.98 8.57 -4.43
C ALA A 120 7.56 7.64 -5.58
N ARG A 121 7.99 6.38 -5.52
CA ARG A 121 7.84 5.41 -6.61
C ARG A 121 6.50 4.66 -6.63
N LEU A 122 5.61 4.94 -5.67
CA LEU A 122 4.31 4.29 -5.59
C LEU A 122 3.52 4.51 -6.88
N GLY A 123 3.22 3.42 -7.58
CA GLY A 123 2.42 3.42 -8.81
C GLY A 123 1.19 2.53 -8.75
N TYR A 124 1.00 1.80 -7.65
CA TYR A 124 -0.16 0.97 -7.39
C TYR A 124 -0.48 0.98 -5.90
N LEU A 125 -1.70 1.36 -5.55
CA LEU A 125 -2.27 1.16 -4.22
C LEU A 125 -3.61 0.47 -4.38
N TRP A 126 -3.89 -0.51 -3.52
CA TRP A 126 -5.22 -1.09 -3.35
C TRP A 126 -5.54 -1.15 -1.87
N CYS A 127 -6.73 -0.73 -1.48
CA CYS A 127 -7.21 -0.78 -0.11
C CYS A 127 -8.67 -1.20 -0.08
N SER A 128 -8.98 -2.28 0.62
CA SER A 128 -10.36 -2.68 0.86
C SER A 128 -10.99 -1.94 2.05
N ASN A 129 -12.31 -2.05 2.17
CA ASN A 129 -13.14 -1.52 3.26
C ASN A 129 -13.16 0.01 3.39
N ILE A 130 -13.19 0.73 2.28
CA ILE A 130 -13.48 2.17 2.28
C ILE A 130 -15.00 2.37 2.26
N VAL A 131 -15.51 3.13 3.23
CA VAL A 131 -16.92 3.49 3.30
C VAL A 131 -17.26 4.37 2.09
N VAL A 132 -18.29 3.99 1.33
CA VAL A 132 -18.67 4.67 0.08
C VAL A 132 -18.85 6.17 0.27
N THR A 133 -19.55 6.57 1.33
CA THR A 133 -19.87 7.97 1.63
C THR A 133 -18.65 8.80 2.01
N GLU A 134 -17.53 8.16 2.34
CA GLU A 134 -16.28 8.84 2.69
C GLU A 134 -15.43 9.19 1.47
N PHE A 135 -15.66 8.55 0.32
CA PHE A 135 -14.82 8.74 -0.86
C PHE A 135 -14.73 10.21 -1.31
N PRO A 136 -15.83 10.99 -1.42
CA PRO A 136 -15.74 12.41 -1.78
C PRO A 136 -14.85 13.23 -0.83
N GLN A 137 -14.88 12.92 0.47
CA GLN A 137 -14.03 13.59 1.47
C GLN A 137 -12.56 13.18 1.33
N ILE A 138 -12.30 11.91 1.01
CA ILE A 138 -10.95 11.39 0.77
C ILE A 138 -10.27 12.13 -0.38
N ILE A 139 -11.00 12.42 -1.46
CA ILE A 139 -10.45 13.05 -2.67
C ILE A 139 -10.68 14.57 -2.76
N GLU A 140 -11.16 15.18 -1.69
CA GLU A 140 -11.46 16.61 -1.65
C GLU A 140 -10.24 17.48 -1.99
N GLY A 141 -10.38 18.32 -3.01
CA GLY A 141 -9.34 19.23 -3.48
C GLY A 141 -8.16 18.55 -4.19
N LEU A 142 -8.29 17.28 -4.60
CA LEU A 142 -7.26 16.58 -5.41
C LEU A 142 -7.44 16.76 -6.91
N SER A 143 -8.65 17.06 -7.39
CA SER A 143 -8.97 17.26 -8.81
C SER A 143 -9.87 18.48 -9.00
N ASN A 144 -9.68 19.17 -10.13
CA ASN A 144 -10.52 20.30 -10.56
C ASN A 144 -11.69 19.86 -11.44
N GLU A 145 -11.65 18.63 -11.99
CA GLU A 145 -12.61 18.14 -12.97
C GLU A 145 -13.82 17.42 -12.34
N GLY A 146 -13.84 17.36 -11.00
CA GLY A 146 -14.87 16.63 -10.25
C GLY A 146 -14.67 15.11 -10.31
N ILE A 147 -15.63 14.39 -9.73
CA ILE A 147 -15.63 12.92 -9.64
C ILE A 147 -16.27 12.36 -10.91
N GLN A 148 -15.55 11.50 -11.63
CA GLN A 148 -16.09 10.71 -12.73
C GLN A 148 -16.75 9.44 -12.18
N GLN A 149 -17.84 8.98 -12.79
CA GLN A 149 -18.60 7.83 -12.32
C GLN A 149 -19.08 6.96 -13.49
N GLN A 150 -18.96 5.65 -13.35
CA GLN A 150 -19.61 4.67 -14.23
C GLN A 150 -20.06 3.44 -13.42
N GLY A 151 -21.38 3.27 -13.27
CA GLY A 151 -21.92 2.22 -12.42
C GLY A 151 -21.52 2.42 -10.96
N THR A 152 -20.84 1.43 -10.38
CA THR A 152 -20.31 1.47 -9.01
C THR A 152 -18.87 1.99 -8.93
N ASP A 153 -18.27 2.32 -10.07
CA ASP A 153 -16.91 2.83 -10.16
C ASP A 153 -16.94 4.36 -10.10
N GLU A 154 -16.10 4.94 -9.25
CA GLU A 154 -15.92 6.38 -9.10
C GLU A 154 -14.42 6.69 -9.11
N TRP A 155 -13.99 7.71 -9.83
CA TRP A 155 -12.57 8.06 -9.88
C TRP A 155 -12.34 9.53 -10.22
N ILE A 156 -11.13 9.99 -9.92
CA ILE A 156 -10.60 11.26 -10.40
C ILE A 156 -9.27 11.03 -11.12
N GLU A 157 -9.01 11.83 -12.14
CA GLU A 157 -7.69 11.92 -12.73
C GLU A 157 -6.82 12.87 -11.91
N VAL A 158 -5.58 12.47 -11.66
CA VAL A 158 -4.56 13.30 -11.01
C VAL A 158 -3.26 13.26 -11.78
N LYS A 159 -2.57 14.39 -11.84
CA LYS A 159 -1.26 14.54 -12.48
C LYS A 159 -0.21 14.87 -11.44
N ARG A 160 0.88 14.10 -11.42
CA ARG A 160 2.01 14.33 -10.52
C ARG A 160 2.93 15.43 -11.05
N ARG A 161 3.83 15.90 -10.20
CA ARG A 161 4.85 16.93 -10.55
C ARG A 161 5.72 16.51 -11.73
N ASP A 162 6.06 15.22 -11.84
CA ASP A 162 6.84 14.67 -12.96
C ASP A 162 6.04 14.52 -14.26
N GLY A 163 4.76 14.91 -14.25
CA GLY A 163 3.84 14.82 -15.37
C GLY A 163 3.16 13.47 -15.53
N SER A 164 3.46 12.48 -14.69
CA SER A 164 2.81 11.16 -14.76
C SER A 164 1.35 11.22 -14.30
N GLU A 165 0.50 10.49 -15.01
CA GLU A 165 -0.96 10.52 -14.84
C GLU A 165 -1.47 9.25 -14.14
N TYR A 166 -2.34 9.45 -13.16
CA TYR A 166 -2.94 8.40 -12.35
C TYR A 166 -4.44 8.62 -12.19
N PHE A 167 -5.13 7.54 -11.86
CA PHE A 167 -6.47 7.60 -11.29
C PHE A 167 -6.42 7.24 -9.82
N ILE A 168 -7.13 8.04 -9.02
CA ILE A 168 -7.52 7.70 -7.66
C ILE A 168 -9.00 7.38 -7.71
N GLY A 169 -9.37 6.14 -7.40
CA GLY A 169 -10.74 5.69 -7.59
C GLY A 169 -11.17 4.65 -6.59
N ARG A 170 -12.42 4.22 -6.74
CA ARG A 170 -13.02 3.12 -6.02
C ARG A 170 -13.91 2.27 -6.92
N THR A 171 -14.10 1.02 -6.51
CA THR A 171 -14.98 0.03 -7.12
C THR A 171 -15.62 -0.77 -5.98
N GLY A 172 -16.90 -0.51 -5.68
CA GLY A 172 -17.47 -1.00 -4.42
C GLY A 172 -16.59 -0.57 -3.25
N ASP A 173 -16.42 -1.38 -2.21
CA ASP A 173 -15.68 -0.95 -1.00
C ASP A 173 -14.14 -0.93 -1.16
N ASP A 174 -13.63 -1.14 -2.37
CA ASP A 174 -12.20 -1.07 -2.67
C ASP A 174 -11.83 0.31 -3.23
N MET A 175 -10.78 0.92 -2.68
CA MET A 175 -10.13 2.12 -3.21
C MET A 175 -8.78 1.78 -3.83
N TYR A 176 -8.38 2.50 -4.88
CA TYR A 176 -7.13 2.28 -5.57
C TYR A 176 -6.44 3.57 -6.04
N ILE A 177 -5.12 3.44 -6.25
CA ILE A 177 -4.33 4.31 -7.11
C ILE A 177 -3.81 3.43 -8.25
N LEU A 178 -4.02 3.85 -9.49
CA LEU A 178 -3.49 3.18 -10.68
C LEU A 178 -2.90 4.20 -11.64
N THR A 179 -1.84 3.82 -12.35
CA THR A 179 -1.44 4.58 -13.56
C THR A 179 -2.61 4.61 -14.54
N LYS A 180 -2.76 5.71 -15.29
CA LYS A 180 -3.82 5.87 -16.31
C LYS A 180 -3.91 4.66 -17.25
N GLN A 181 -2.77 4.18 -17.74
CA GLN A 181 -2.71 2.99 -18.59
C GLN A 181 -3.19 1.71 -17.88
N SER A 182 -2.82 1.50 -16.61
CA SER A 182 -3.22 0.31 -15.86
C SER A 182 -4.71 0.31 -15.55
N HIS A 183 -5.27 1.48 -15.28
CA HIS A 183 -6.70 1.68 -15.09
C HIS A 183 -7.49 1.36 -16.35
N LEU A 184 -7.14 1.97 -17.49
CA LEU A 184 -7.84 1.73 -18.76
C LEU A 184 -7.76 0.27 -19.23
N ARG A 185 -6.67 -0.45 -18.89
CA ARG A 185 -6.56 -1.91 -19.13
C ARG A 185 -7.47 -2.72 -18.22
N ARG A 186 -7.66 -2.30 -16.98
CA ARG A 186 -8.47 -3.00 -15.98
C ARG A 186 -9.96 -2.72 -16.14
N PHE A 187 -10.31 -1.51 -16.57
CA PHE A 187 -11.67 -1.01 -16.74
C PHE A 187 -11.88 -0.53 -18.18
N PRO A 188 -11.90 -1.45 -19.18
CA PRO A 188 -11.92 -1.08 -20.60
C PRO A 188 -13.23 -0.44 -21.06
N ARG A 189 -14.29 -0.47 -20.24
CA ARG A 189 -15.60 0.12 -20.56
C ARG A 189 -15.67 1.64 -20.33
N GLN A 190 -14.56 2.24 -19.89
CA GLN A 190 -14.44 3.67 -19.56
C GLN A 190 -13.73 4.48 -20.66
N GLN A 191 -13.57 3.90 -21.87
CA GLN A 191 -13.05 4.59 -23.05
C GLN A 191 -14.17 5.24 -23.87
#